data_AF-A0A838JDZ1-F1
#
_entry.id   AF-A0A838JDZ1-F1
#
_cell.length_a   1.000
_cell.length_b   1.000
_cell.length_c   1.000
_cell.angle_alpha   90.00
_cell.angle_beta   90.00
_cell.angle_gamma   90.00
#
_symmetry.space_group_name_H-M   'P 1'
#
loop_
_entity.id
_entity.type
_entity.pdbx_description
1 polymer ?
#
loop_
_entity_poly.entity_id
_entity_poly.type
_entity_poly.pdbx_seq_one_letter_code
_entity_poly.pdbx_strand_id
1 'polypeptide(L)'
;MILDYIAIIVLWVSIIVYAAFGGADFGAGIWDFFAFGSQAKKERSLILKAVGPIWEANNVWLIYLVVGLYTAFPVVSSILSTALFLPLTLALIGIVLRGASFGFRTHFTSAVTIREAWGRAFGLVSIITPFLLGTMAAAVASGQIRVQQGQSPVALIGAWLTPFALLVGCMAIALCASLAAVYLTVQARRFEDEDLANRFRIRAFIAGGVTAALGLVGLILIPSEAPLLWSG
;
A
#
# COMPACT_ATOMS: atom_id res chain seq x y z
N MET A 1 12.36 -20.42 -20.70
CA MET A 1 12.81 -20.86 -19.35
C MET A 1 13.69 -19.83 -18.66
N ILE A 2 14.94 -19.58 -19.07
CA ILE A 2 15.82 -18.60 -18.38
C ILE A 2 15.23 -17.18 -18.40
N LEU A 3 14.74 -16.72 -19.56
CA LEU A 3 14.10 -15.41 -19.69
C LEU A 3 12.85 -15.26 -18.80
N ASP A 4 12.06 -16.33 -18.65
CA ASP A 4 10.87 -16.33 -17.81
C ASP A 4 11.24 -16.18 -16.33
N TYR A 5 12.30 -16.86 -15.88
CA TYR A 5 12.83 -16.70 -14.51
C TYR A 5 13.36 -15.29 -14.27
N ILE A 6 14.10 -14.71 -15.22
CA ILE A 6 14.59 -13.34 -15.11
C ILE A 6 13.41 -12.37 -15.00
N ALA A 7 12.38 -12.53 -15.84
CA ALA A 7 11.18 -11.70 -15.77
C ALA A 7 10.49 -11.82 -14.40
N ILE A 8 10.30 -13.03 -13.88
CA ILE A 8 9.71 -13.27 -12.55
C ILE A 8 10.53 -12.58 -11.46
N ILE A 9 11.87 -12.69 -11.49
CA ILE A 9 12.76 -12.04 -10.52
C ILE A 9 12.58 -10.52 -10.57
N VAL A 10 12.57 -9.93 -11.77
CA VAL A 10 12.39 -8.48 -11.93
C VAL A 10 11.03 -8.01 -11.41
N LEU A 11 9.96 -8.78 -11.65
CA LEU A 11 8.63 -8.47 -11.12
C LEU A 11 8.58 -8.57 -9.59
N TRP A 12 9.21 -9.59 -9.01
CA TRP A 12 9.32 -9.73 -7.56
C TRP A 12 10.11 -8.60 -6.92
N VAL A 13 11.26 -8.24 -7.50
CA VAL A 13 12.04 -7.08 -7.06
C VAL A 13 11.19 -5.82 -7.13
N SER A 14 10.45 -5.61 -8.23
CA SER A 14 9.57 -4.45 -8.38
C SER A 14 8.49 -4.40 -7.29
N ILE A 15 7.85 -5.53 -6.96
CA ILE A 15 6.87 -5.63 -5.86
C ILE A 15 7.51 -5.29 -4.53
N ILE A 16 8.67 -5.87 -4.20
CA ILE A 16 9.35 -5.67 -2.91
C ILE A 16 9.78 -4.21 -2.76
N VAL A 17 10.38 -3.65 -3.81
CA VAL A 17 10.86 -2.27 -3.82
C VAL A 17 9.67 -1.29 -3.72
N TYR A 18 8.57 -1.55 -4.42
CA TYR A 18 7.35 -0.76 -4.29
C TYR A 18 6.73 -0.88 -2.89
N ALA A 19 6.70 -2.08 -2.31
CA ALA A 19 6.19 -2.29 -0.96
C ALA A 19 7.05 -1.58 0.10
N ALA A 20 8.37 -1.53 -0.09
CA ALA A 20 9.28 -0.85 0.83
C ALA A 20 9.19 0.69 0.70
N PHE A 21 9.39 1.23 -0.49
CA PHE A 21 9.44 2.68 -0.69
C PHE A 21 8.06 3.29 -0.84
N GLY A 22 7.21 2.70 -1.70
CA GLY A 22 5.81 3.08 -1.84
C GLY A 22 4.99 2.85 -0.56
N GLY A 23 5.35 1.84 0.25
CA GLY A 23 4.71 1.60 1.54
C GLY A 23 4.97 2.69 2.57
N ALA A 24 6.21 3.18 2.69
CA ALA A 24 6.53 4.32 3.58
C ALA A 24 5.78 5.59 3.16
N ASP A 25 5.58 5.75 1.87
CA ASP A 25 4.83 6.81 1.23
C ASP A 25 3.33 6.80 1.56
N PHE A 26 2.67 5.65 1.42
CA PHE A 26 1.27 5.48 1.83
C PHE A 26 1.14 5.61 3.35
N GLY A 27 2.07 5.03 4.12
CA GLY A 27 2.08 5.16 5.56
C GLY A 27 2.22 6.60 6.05
N ALA A 28 2.93 7.46 5.33
CA ALA A 28 3.00 8.87 5.67
C ALA A 28 1.63 9.55 5.50
N GLY A 29 0.84 9.15 4.50
CA GLY A 29 -0.56 9.58 4.36
C GLY A 29 -1.47 9.06 5.48
N ILE A 30 -1.25 7.84 5.95
CA ILE A 30 -1.92 7.30 7.14
C ILE A 30 -1.63 8.19 8.36
N TRP A 31 -0.36 8.56 8.59
CA TRP A 31 -0.01 9.45 9.70
C TRP A 31 -0.49 10.90 9.51
N ASP A 32 -0.61 11.41 8.27
CA ASP A 32 -1.22 12.72 7.97
C ASP A 32 -2.72 12.72 8.35
N PHE A 33 -3.41 11.60 8.14
CA PHE A 33 -4.79 11.38 8.57
C PHE A 33 -4.93 11.37 10.10
N PHE A 34 -4.04 10.64 10.78
CA PHE A 34 -4.01 10.54 12.25
C PHE A 34 -3.30 11.71 12.95
N ALA A 35 -2.91 12.75 12.21
CA ALA A 35 -2.32 13.96 12.77
C ALA A 35 -3.41 14.83 13.41
N PHE A 36 -3.53 14.75 14.74
CA PHE A 36 -4.48 15.51 15.55
C PHE A 36 -3.79 16.33 16.64
N GLY A 37 -4.52 17.31 17.18
CA GLY A 37 -4.05 18.14 18.29
C GLY A 37 -3.08 19.25 17.88
N SER A 38 -2.38 19.79 18.88
CA SER A 38 -1.51 20.97 18.75
C SER A 38 -0.35 20.79 17.78
N GLN A 39 0.13 19.55 17.61
CA GLN A 39 1.26 19.22 16.76
C GLN A 39 0.88 18.80 15.34
N ALA A 40 -0.42 18.71 15.02
CA ALA A 40 -0.88 18.23 13.72
C ALA A 40 -0.30 19.03 12.55
N LYS A 41 -0.19 20.37 12.68
CA LYS A 41 0.41 21.21 11.65
C LYS A 41 1.89 20.89 11.40
N LYS A 42 2.66 20.62 12.46
CA LYS A 42 4.08 20.27 12.34
C LYS A 42 4.26 18.89 11.71
N GLU A 43 3.48 17.91 12.14
CA GLU A 43 3.47 16.56 11.55
C GLU A 43 3.18 16.60 10.05
N ARG A 44 2.09 17.27 9.64
CA ARG A 44 1.70 17.39 8.24
C ARG A 44 2.75 18.13 7.40
N SER A 45 3.41 19.13 7.98
CA SER A 45 4.50 19.87 7.32
C SER A 45 5.73 18.98 7.11
N LEU A 46 6.13 18.20 8.13
CA LEU A 46 7.21 17.23 8.01
C LEU A 46 6.91 16.20 6.92
N ILE A 47 5.70 15.60 6.96
CA ILE A 47 5.26 14.59 5.98
C ILE A 47 5.34 15.13 4.56
N LEU A 48 4.82 16.34 4.33
CA LEU A 48 4.84 16.96 3.01
C LEU A 48 6.28 17.16 2.49
N LYS A 49 7.19 17.66 3.35
CA LYS A 49 8.60 17.87 3.00
C LYS A 49 9.36 16.56 2.76
N ALA A 50 9.05 15.53 3.53
CA ALA A 50 9.75 14.25 3.49
C ALA A 50 9.33 13.36 2.31
N VAL A 51 8.06 13.40 1.92
CA VAL A 51 7.47 12.49 0.93
C VAL A 51 7.29 13.15 -0.44
N GLY A 52 7.04 14.45 -0.48
CA GLY A 52 6.79 15.19 -1.72
C GLY A 52 7.79 14.89 -2.84
N PRO A 53 9.12 14.93 -2.60
CA PRO A 53 10.13 14.72 -3.65
C PRO A 53 10.27 13.27 -4.14
N ILE A 54 9.87 12.28 -3.34
CA ILE A 54 10.16 10.86 -3.60
C ILE A 54 8.96 10.09 -4.14
N TRP A 55 7.75 10.61 -3.95
CA TRP A 55 6.53 9.90 -4.32
C TRP A 55 6.43 9.56 -5.81
N GLU A 56 6.81 10.50 -6.69
CA GLU A 56 6.76 10.26 -8.13
C GLU A 56 7.69 9.11 -8.53
N ALA A 57 8.90 9.08 -7.95
CA ALA A 57 9.87 8.01 -8.18
C ALA A 57 9.37 6.65 -7.71
N ASN A 58 8.62 6.61 -6.60
CA ASN A 58 8.11 5.36 -6.04
C ASN A 58 7.07 4.69 -6.94
N ASN A 59 6.23 5.46 -7.65
CA ASN A 59 5.21 4.87 -8.53
C ASN A 59 5.79 4.17 -9.75
N VAL A 60 7.04 4.48 -10.14
CA VAL A 60 7.71 3.85 -11.28
C VAL A 60 7.82 2.33 -11.09
N TRP A 61 8.05 1.86 -9.85
CA TRP A 61 8.11 0.43 -9.54
C TRP A 61 6.79 -0.29 -9.78
N LEU A 62 5.66 0.36 -9.49
CA LEU A 62 4.33 -0.19 -9.80
C LEU A 62 4.10 -0.26 -11.31
N ILE A 63 4.54 0.75 -12.06
CA ILE A 63 4.45 0.76 -13.53
C ILE A 63 5.29 -0.38 -14.11
N TYR A 64 6.52 -0.59 -13.63
CA TYR A 64 7.36 -1.73 -14.04
C TYR A 64 6.68 -3.06 -13.77
N LEU A 65 6.03 -3.21 -12.61
CA LEU A 65 5.28 -4.42 -12.28
C LEU A 65 4.14 -4.67 -13.29
N VAL A 66 3.29 -3.67 -13.53
CA VAL A 66 2.11 -3.83 -14.41
C VAL A 66 2.52 -4.05 -15.86
N VAL A 67 3.44 -3.23 -16.39
CA VAL A 67 3.91 -3.34 -17.77
C VAL A 67 4.70 -4.62 -17.96
N GLY A 68 5.60 -4.95 -17.02
CA GLY A 68 6.39 -6.18 -17.08
C GLY A 68 5.53 -7.43 -17.04
N LEU A 69 4.49 -7.46 -16.19
CA LEU A 69 3.55 -8.58 -16.13
C LEU A 69 2.74 -8.71 -17.43
N TYR A 70 2.26 -7.61 -17.97
CA TYR A 70 1.53 -7.59 -19.24
C TYR A 70 2.40 -8.06 -20.42
N THR A 71 3.65 -7.62 -20.48
CA THR A 71 4.58 -7.96 -21.57
C THR A 71 5.11 -9.38 -21.47
N ALA A 72 5.54 -9.82 -20.27
CA ALA A 72 6.15 -11.14 -20.09
C ALA A 72 5.11 -12.26 -19.95
N PHE A 73 3.95 -11.99 -19.35
CA PHE A 73 2.91 -12.98 -19.04
C PHE A 73 1.51 -12.49 -19.39
N PRO A 74 1.20 -12.28 -20.69
CA PRO A 74 -0.05 -11.64 -21.12
C PRO A 74 -1.32 -12.42 -20.72
N VAL A 75 -1.26 -13.76 -20.72
CA VAL A 75 -2.38 -14.62 -20.29
C VAL A 75 -2.67 -14.40 -18.80
N VAL A 76 -1.63 -14.42 -17.96
CA VAL A 76 -1.74 -14.17 -16.52
C VAL A 76 -2.26 -12.76 -16.26
N SER A 77 -1.72 -11.77 -16.96
CA SER A 77 -2.17 -10.38 -16.86
C SER A 77 -3.65 -10.26 -17.20
N SER A 78 -4.13 -10.89 -18.27
CA SER A 78 -5.55 -10.84 -18.66
C SER A 78 -6.47 -11.45 -17.59
N ILE A 79 -6.07 -12.57 -17.00
CA ILE A 79 -6.83 -13.23 -15.93
C ILE A 79 -6.89 -12.33 -14.70
N LEU A 80 -5.75 -11.80 -14.26
CA LEU A 80 -5.67 -10.94 -13.08
C LEU A 80 -6.41 -9.63 -13.26
N SER A 81 -6.27 -8.98 -14.42
CA SER A 81 -6.99 -7.74 -14.73
C SER A 81 -8.51 -7.93 -14.73
N THR A 82 -8.99 -9.10 -15.18
CA THR A 82 -10.43 -9.40 -15.17
C THR A 82 -10.92 -9.76 -13.77
N ALA A 83 -10.19 -10.63 -13.06
CA ALA A 83 -10.58 -11.10 -11.73
C ALA A 83 -10.50 -10.01 -10.65
N LEU A 84 -9.53 -9.10 -10.78
CA LEU A 84 -9.24 -8.03 -9.83
C LEU A 84 -9.62 -6.65 -10.37
N PHE A 85 -10.50 -6.57 -11.38
CA PHE A 85 -10.86 -5.32 -12.05
C PHE A 85 -11.29 -4.23 -11.06
N LEU A 86 -12.18 -4.57 -10.13
CA LEU A 86 -12.72 -3.63 -9.15
C LEU A 86 -11.65 -3.14 -8.15
N PRO A 87 -10.93 -4.00 -7.41
CA PRO A 87 -9.90 -3.53 -6.49
C PRO A 87 -8.72 -2.84 -7.21
N LEU A 88 -8.34 -3.27 -8.43
CA LEU A 88 -7.32 -2.58 -9.24
C LEU A 88 -7.77 -1.15 -9.60
N THR A 89 -9.00 -0.99 -10.07
CA THR A 89 -9.55 0.32 -10.46
C THR A 89 -9.61 1.26 -9.26
N LEU A 90 -10.10 0.77 -8.11
CA LEU A 90 -10.16 1.56 -6.88
C LEU A 90 -8.76 1.94 -6.37
N ALA A 91 -7.78 1.03 -6.43
CA ALA A 91 -6.41 1.32 -6.06
C ALA A 91 -5.80 2.39 -6.98
N LEU A 92 -6.04 2.31 -8.29
CA LEU A 92 -5.57 3.28 -9.28
C LEU A 92 -6.18 4.67 -9.04
N ILE A 93 -7.48 4.75 -8.79
CA ILE A 93 -8.15 6.01 -8.40
C ILE A 93 -7.49 6.60 -7.16
N GLY A 94 -7.19 5.78 -6.15
CA GLY A 94 -6.50 6.23 -4.94
C GLY A 94 -5.08 6.79 -5.23
N ILE A 95 -4.32 6.15 -6.11
CA ILE A 95 -2.99 6.62 -6.54
C ILE A 95 -3.08 7.97 -7.26
N VAL A 96 -4.04 8.12 -8.18
CA VAL A 96 -4.26 9.39 -8.92
C VAL A 96 -4.70 10.50 -7.97
N LEU A 97 -5.66 10.23 -7.08
CA LEU A 97 -6.13 11.20 -6.08
C LEU A 97 -5.03 11.61 -5.12
N ARG A 98 -4.10 10.71 -4.79
CA ARG A 98 -2.92 11.02 -3.99
C ARG A 98 -2.02 12.04 -4.70
N GLY A 99 -1.72 11.82 -5.97
CA GLY A 99 -0.94 12.76 -6.78
C GLY A 99 -1.60 14.13 -6.91
N ALA A 100 -2.92 14.14 -7.17
CA ALA A 100 -3.71 15.36 -7.18
C ALA A 100 -3.63 16.10 -5.84
N SER A 101 -3.74 15.39 -4.72
CA SER A 101 -3.70 15.98 -3.38
C SER A 101 -2.38 16.70 -3.09
N PHE A 102 -1.24 16.19 -3.55
CA PHE A 102 0.05 16.89 -3.43
C PHE A 102 0.09 18.17 -4.26
N GLY A 103 -0.36 18.12 -5.52
CA GLY A 103 -0.44 19.29 -6.39
C GLY A 103 -1.37 20.38 -5.83
N PHE A 104 -2.55 20.00 -5.35
CA PHE A 104 -3.52 20.95 -4.80
C PHE A 104 -3.08 21.54 -3.44
N ARG A 105 -2.42 20.76 -2.56
CA ARG A 105 -1.90 21.27 -1.27
C ARG A 105 -0.74 22.25 -1.42
N THR A 106 0.05 22.13 -2.49
CA THR A 106 1.17 23.03 -2.76
C THR A 106 0.71 24.35 -3.42
N HIS A 107 -0.32 24.32 -4.27
CA HIS A 107 -0.77 25.49 -5.02
C HIS A 107 -1.89 26.30 -4.33
N PHE A 108 -2.81 25.66 -3.60
CA PHE A 108 -3.97 26.34 -3.00
C PHE A 108 -3.74 26.68 -1.53
N THR A 109 -2.86 27.65 -1.29
CA THR A 109 -2.52 28.11 0.08
C THR A 109 -3.65 28.93 0.72
N SER A 110 -4.47 29.61 -0.09
CA SER A 110 -5.42 30.65 0.33
C SER A 110 -6.80 30.14 0.75
N ALA A 111 -7.21 28.92 0.36
CA ALA A 111 -8.52 28.36 0.65
C ALA A 111 -8.43 27.23 1.70
N VAL A 112 -8.57 27.59 2.98
CA VAL A 112 -8.40 26.66 4.13
C VAL A 112 -9.29 25.42 4.03
N THR A 113 -10.58 25.60 3.66
CA THR A 113 -11.54 24.50 3.52
C THR A 113 -11.16 23.50 2.44
N ILE A 114 -10.64 23.98 1.30
CA ILE A 114 -10.20 23.14 0.18
C ILE A 114 -8.96 22.34 0.60
N ARG A 115 -7.99 22.99 1.25
CA ARG A 115 -6.78 22.33 1.75
C ARG A 115 -7.08 21.23 2.76
N GLU A 116 -8.06 21.42 3.64
CA GLU A 116 -8.48 20.41 4.62
C GLU A 116 -9.23 19.23 3.98
N ALA A 117 -10.11 19.50 3.00
CA ALA A 117 -10.80 18.45 2.25
C ALA A 117 -9.80 17.54 1.49
N TRP A 118 -8.83 18.14 0.80
CA TRP A 118 -7.76 17.38 0.13
C TRP A 118 -6.81 16.68 1.10
N GLY A 119 -6.58 17.24 2.30
CA GLY A 119 -5.84 16.55 3.36
C GLY A 119 -6.55 15.28 3.85
N ARG A 120 -7.87 15.35 4.05
CA ARG A 120 -8.67 14.17 4.42
C ARG A 120 -8.72 13.14 3.29
N ALA A 121 -8.91 13.59 2.05
CA ALA A 121 -8.89 12.74 0.88
C ALA A 121 -7.55 12.00 0.75
N PHE A 122 -6.43 12.73 0.89
CA PHE A 122 -5.08 12.17 0.90
C PHE A 122 -4.89 11.07 1.95
N GLY A 123 -5.33 11.33 3.18
CA GLY A 123 -5.27 10.35 4.25
C GLY A 123 -6.11 9.10 3.98
N LEU A 124 -7.35 9.29 3.50
CA LEU A 124 -8.26 8.20 3.22
C LEU A 124 -7.77 7.29 2.08
N VAL A 125 -7.33 7.87 0.95
CA VAL A 125 -6.79 7.08 -0.16
C VAL A 125 -5.50 6.37 0.23
N SER A 126 -4.71 6.95 1.12
CA SER A 126 -3.48 6.34 1.64
C SER A 126 -3.73 5.15 2.58
N ILE A 127 -4.96 4.97 3.07
CA ILE A 127 -5.39 3.77 3.80
C ILE A 127 -6.00 2.76 2.82
N ILE A 128 -6.90 3.21 1.95
CA ILE A 128 -7.66 2.34 1.03
C ILE A 128 -6.75 1.67 0.00
N THR A 129 -5.81 2.40 -0.60
CA THR A 129 -4.93 1.86 -1.64
C THR A 129 -4.06 0.70 -1.13
N PRO A 130 -3.26 0.82 -0.06
CA PRO A 130 -2.45 -0.31 0.42
C PRO A 130 -3.31 -1.47 0.92
N PHE A 131 -4.51 -1.21 1.47
CA PHE A 131 -5.46 -2.26 1.81
C PHE A 131 -5.84 -3.10 0.59
N LEU A 132 -6.29 -2.44 -0.49
CA LEU A 132 -6.67 -3.11 -1.73
C LEU A 132 -5.50 -3.84 -2.38
N LEU A 133 -4.30 -3.25 -2.37
CA LEU A 133 -3.09 -3.91 -2.87
C LEU A 133 -2.78 -5.18 -2.07
N GLY A 134 -2.92 -5.14 -0.74
CA GLY A 134 -2.74 -6.29 0.14
C GLY A 134 -3.79 -7.38 -0.07
N THR A 135 -5.07 -7.02 -0.19
CA THR A 135 -6.13 -8.00 -0.46
C THR A 135 -5.95 -8.68 -1.82
N MET A 136 -5.52 -7.93 -2.85
CA MET A 136 -5.19 -8.47 -4.16
C MET A 136 -4.00 -9.43 -4.10
N ALA A 137 -2.93 -9.07 -3.40
CA ALA A 137 -1.77 -9.95 -3.23
C ALA A 137 -2.17 -11.28 -2.54
N ALA A 138 -3.03 -11.20 -1.51
CA ALA A 138 -3.55 -12.39 -0.83
C ALA A 138 -4.48 -13.24 -1.71
N ALA A 139 -5.34 -12.62 -2.52
CA ALA A 139 -6.20 -13.33 -3.47
C ALA A 139 -5.40 -14.13 -4.49
N VAL A 140 -4.28 -13.57 -4.97
CA VAL A 140 -3.34 -14.26 -5.86
C VAL A 140 -2.60 -15.37 -5.11
N ALA A 141 -2.04 -15.06 -3.94
CA ALA A 141 -1.23 -16.00 -3.16
C ALA A 141 -2.03 -17.21 -2.63
N SER A 142 -3.29 -17.01 -2.23
CA SER A 142 -4.17 -18.07 -1.73
C SER A 142 -4.72 -18.99 -2.83
N GLY A 143 -4.48 -18.68 -4.11
CA GLY A 143 -4.96 -19.48 -5.23
C GLY A 143 -6.49 -19.48 -5.38
N GLN A 144 -7.15 -18.43 -4.88
CA GLN A 144 -8.60 -18.22 -5.02
C GLN A 144 -8.98 -17.87 -6.46
N ILE A 145 -8.04 -17.31 -7.22
CA ILE A 145 -8.19 -17.04 -8.66
C ILE A 145 -7.89 -18.32 -9.43
N ARG A 146 -8.90 -19.19 -9.59
CA ARG A 146 -8.78 -20.44 -10.36
C ARG A 146 -9.42 -20.32 -11.73
N VAL A 147 -8.65 -20.64 -12.77
CA VAL A 147 -9.17 -20.84 -14.12
C VAL A 147 -9.67 -22.28 -14.21
N GLN A 148 -10.98 -22.50 -14.08
CA GLN A 148 -11.59 -23.79 -14.46
C GLN A 148 -12.09 -23.72 -15.91
N GLN A 149 -11.66 -24.69 -16.73
CA GLN A 149 -12.22 -25.01 -18.07
C GLN A 149 -12.54 -23.81 -18.99
N GLY A 150 -11.62 -22.84 -19.15
CA GLY A 150 -11.78 -21.77 -20.14
C GLY A 150 -12.86 -20.73 -19.83
N GLN A 151 -13.59 -20.87 -18.72
CA GLN A 151 -14.46 -19.84 -18.18
C GLN A 151 -14.21 -19.74 -16.68
N SER A 152 -13.50 -18.69 -16.27
CA SER A 152 -13.34 -18.39 -14.85
C SER A 152 -14.75 -18.09 -14.29
N PRO A 153 -15.26 -18.81 -13.29
CA PRO A 153 -16.39 -18.31 -12.51
C PRO A 153 -15.81 -17.15 -11.71
N VAL A 154 -15.79 -15.97 -12.32
CA VAL A 154 -15.24 -14.77 -11.70
C VAL A 154 -16.22 -14.39 -10.59
N ALA A 155 -15.98 -14.89 -9.38
CA ALA A 155 -16.48 -14.24 -8.18
C ALA A 155 -15.74 -12.90 -8.04
N LEU A 156 -16.12 -11.93 -8.88
CA LEU A 156 -15.53 -10.59 -9.06
C LEU A 156 -15.30 -9.86 -7.72
N ILE A 157 -16.08 -10.25 -6.71
CA ILE A 157 -16.11 -9.68 -5.38
C ILE A 157 -15.57 -10.68 -4.33
N GLY A 158 -15.76 -11.98 -4.52
CA GLY A 158 -15.43 -13.00 -3.51
C GLY A 158 -13.94 -13.24 -3.34
N ALA A 159 -13.14 -13.16 -4.41
CA ALA A 159 -11.73 -13.57 -4.38
C ALA A 159 -10.84 -12.70 -3.47
N TRP A 160 -11.16 -11.41 -3.31
CA TRP A 160 -10.39 -10.43 -2.54
C TRP A 160 -11.08 -9.97 -1.24
N LEU A 161 -12.26 -10.51 -0.94
CA LEU A 161 -13.00 -10.26 0.30
C LEU A 161 -13.00 -11.46 1.26
N THR A 162 -12.15 -12.47 1.03
CA THR A 162 -11.98 -13.58 1.97
C THR A 162 -11.43 -13.09 3.30
N PRO A 163 -11.72 -13.74 4.44
CA PRO A 163 -11.17 -13.36 5.75
C PRO A 163 -9.64 -13.23 5.72
N PHE A 164 -8.96 -14.14 5.02
CA PHE A 164 -7.52 -14.08 4.81
C PHE A 164 -7.09 -12.85 3.99
N ALA A 165 -7.78 -12.56 2.88
CA ALA A 165 -7.46 -11.39 2.07
C ALA A 165 -7.64 -10.08 2.85
N LEU A 166 -8.74 -9.95 3.60
CA LEU A 166 -9.01 -8.79 4.44
C LEU A 166 -7.94 -8.62 5.53
N LEU A 167 -7.50 -9.72 6.16
CA LEU A 167 -6.43 -9.69 7.15
C LEU A 167 -5.11 -9.20 6.53
N VAL A 168 -4.73 -9.72 5.35
CA VAL A 168 -3.50 -9.29 4.66
C VAL A 168 -3.62 -7.83 4.20
N GLY A 169 -4.80 -7.37 3.79
CA GLY A 169 -5.06 -5.95 3.52
C GLY A 169 -4.83 -5.08 4.77
N CYS A 170 -5.36 -5.48 5.93
CA CYS A 170 -5.10 -4.81 7.20
C CYS A 170 -3.60 -4.84 7.58
N MET A 171 -2.93 -5.96 7.34
CA MET A 171 -1.49 -6.11 7.56
C MET A 171 -0.69 -5.17 6.66
N ALA A 172 -1.10 -4.99 5.41
CA ALA A 172 -0.49 -4.05 4.48
C ALA A 172 -0.60 -2.60 4.97
N ILE A 173 -1.77 -2.17 5.49
CA ILE A 173 -1.92 -0.85 6.15
C ILE A 173 -0.92 -0.72 7.31
N ALA A 174 -0.90 -1.70 8.22
CA ALA A 174 -0.06 -1.65 9.41
C ALA A 174 1.44 -1.64 9.05
N LEU A 175 1.84 -2.41 8.05
CA LEU A 175 3.22 -2.44 7.54
C LEU A 175 3.61 -1.09 6.93
N CYS A 176 2.74 -0.49 6.11
CA CYS A 176 2.95 0.84 5.55
C CYS A 176 3.11 1.89 6.67
N ALA A 177 2.21 1.88 7.66
CA ALA A 177 2.27 2.77 8.82
C ALA A 177 3.58 2.60 9.60
N SER A 178 4.05 1.36 9.77
CA SER A 178 5.32 1.04 10.44
C SER A 178 6.52 1.60 9.69
N LEU A 179 6.62 1.32 8.39
CA LEU A 179 7.69 1.81 7.53
C LEU A 179 7.75 3.34 7.53
N ALA A 180 6.59 3.99 7.40
CA ALA A 180 6.50 5.43 7.42
C ALA A 180 6.89 6.03 8.77
N ALA A 181 6.48 5.43 9.88
CA ALA A 181 6.84 5.93 11.21
C ALA A 181 8.36 5.89 11.42
N VAL A 182 9.02 4.80 11.04
CA VAL A 182 10.49 4.69 11.10
C VAL A 182 11.14 5.74 10.20
N TYR A 183 10.69 5.87 8.96
CA TYR A 183 11.21 6.87 8.02
C TYR A 183 11.03 8.30 8.55
N LEU A 184 9.85 8.64 9.07
CA LEU A 184 9.55 9.97 9.60
C LEU A 184 10.32 10.28 10.88
N THR A 185 10.69 9.29 11.70
CA THR A 185 11.63 9.48 12.82
C THR A 185 12.99 9.96 12.32
N VAL A 186 13.54 9.31 11.27
CA VAL A 186 14.83 9.71 10.68
C VAL A 186 14.73 11.11 10.08
N GLN A 187 13.65 11.39 9.36
CA GLN A 187 13.45 12.70 8.73
C GLN A 187 13.25 13.81 9.78
N ALA A 188 12.50 13.57 10.85
CA ALA A 188 12.34 14.53 11.94
C ALA A 188 13.68 14.90 12.58
N ARG A 189 14.55 13.92 12.83
CA ARG A 189 15.92 14.17 13.32
C ARG A 189 16.75 14.96 12.32
N ARG A 190 16.62 14.66 11.03
CA ARG A 190 17.30 15.42 9.96
C ARG A 190 16.89 16.90 9.92
N PHE A 191 15.66 17.20 10.34
CA PHE A 191 15.17 18.58 10.50
C PHE A 191 15.34 19.12 11.93
N GLU A 192 16.15 18.46 12.77
CA GLU A 192 16.47 18.88 14.14
C GLU A 192 15.24 18.99 15.07
N ASP A 193 14.17 18.23 14.80
CA ASP A 193 12.96 18.18 15.63
C ASP A 193 12.87 16.85 16.41
N GLU A 194 13.58 16.80 17.55
CA GLU A 194 13.64 15.60 18.40
C GLU A 194 12.29 15.25 19.05
N ASP A 195 11.45 16.25 19.35
CA ASP A 195 10.10 16.04 19.87
C ASP A 195 9.26 15.24 18.87
N LEU A 196 9.30 15.66 17.61
CA LEU A 196 8.59 14.99 16.53
C LEU A 196 9.18 13.60 16.24
N ALA A 197 10.51 13.47 16.31
CA ALA A 197 11.19 12.20 16.15
C ALA A 197 10.74 11.16 17.20
N ASN A 198 10.66 11.54 18.48
CA ASN A 198 10.23 10.65 19.55
C ASN A 198 8.75 10.24 19.39
N ARG A 199 7.89 11.15 18.93
CA ARG A 199 6.48 10.85 18.66
C ARG A 199 6.32 9.83 17.53
N PHE A 200 7.06 9.99 16.43
CA PHE A 200 7.07 8.99 15.36
C PHE A 200 7.72 7.67 15.79
N ARG A 201 8.69 7.71 16.72
CA ARG A 201 9.30 6.48 17.28
C ARG A 201 8.29 5.64 18.05
N ILE A 202 7.46 6.27 18.89
CA ILE A 202 6.38 5.58 19.61
C ILE A 202 5.38 5.00 18.62
N ARG A 203 4.99 5.78 17.61
CA ARG A 203 4.11 5.32 16.52
C ARG A 203 4.69 4.12 15.75
N ALA A 204 6.01 4.08 15.55
CA ALA A 204 6.69 2.97 14.89
C ALA A 204 6.59 1.68 15.73
N PHE A 205 6.80 1.76 17.05
CA PHE A 205 6.63 0.60 17.92
C PHE A 205 5.18 0.11 17.97
N ILE A 206 4.21 1.03 18.05
CA ILE A 206 2.78 0.67 18.06
C ILE A 206 2.40 0.01 16.73
N ALA A 207 2.71 0.64 15.59
CA ALA A 207 2.38 0.10 14.27
C ALA A 207 3.09 -1.23 14.04
N GLY A 208 4.37 -1.36 14.43
CA GLY A 208 5.12 -2.60 14.32
C GLY A 208 4.53 -3.73 15.18
N GLY A 209 4.09 -3.40 16.40
CA GLY A 209 3.36 -4.34 17.27
C GLY A 209 2.04 -4.80 16.66
N VAL A 210 1.27 -3.88 16.05
CA VAL A 210 0.03 -4.22 15.31
C VAL A 210 0.33 -5.11 14.11
N THR A 211 1.36 -4.80 13.31
CA THR A 211 1.79 -5.65 12.19
C THR A 211 2.16 -7.05 12.67
N ALA A 212 2.92 -7.17 13.77
CA ALA A 212 3.29 -8.46 14.34
C ALA A 212 2.07 -9.25 14.81
N ALA A 213 1.13 -8.60 15.51
CA ALA A 213 -0.11 -9.23 15.97
C ALA A 213 -0.97 -9.73 14.80
N LEU A 214 -1.16 -8.92 13.75
CA LEU A 214 -1.88 -9.34 12.54
C LEU A 214 -1.18 -10.51 11.83
N GLY A 215 0.16 -10.51 11.79
CA GLY A 215 0.95 -11.62 11.27
C GLY A 215 0.72 -12.93 12.04
N LEU A 216 0.67 -12.87 13.38
CA LEU A 216 0.37 -14.03 14.22
C LEU A 216 -1.04 -14.56 13.99
N VAL A 217 -2.04 -13.68 13.84
CA VAL A 217 -3.41 -14.09 13.47
C VAL A 217 -3.42 -14.74 12.09
N GLY A 218 -2.63 -14.21 11.15
CA GLY A 218 -2.47 -14.80 9.81
C GLY A 218 -1.96 -16.23 9.84
N LEU A 219 -0.97 -16.53 10.68
CA LEU A 219 -0.44 -17.90 10.84
C LEU A 219 -1.51 -18.90 11.31
N ILE A 220 -2.50 -18.45 12.08
CA ILE A 220 -3.62 -19.29 12.54
C ILE A 220 -4.64 -19.52 11.43
N LEU A 221 -4.87 -18.54 10.54
CA LEU A 221 -5.86 -18.61 9.47
C LEU A 221 -5.35 -19.29 8.18
N ILE A 222 -4.04 -19.28 7.93
CA ILE A 222 -3.43 -19.86 6.73
C ILE A 222 -3.83 -21.33 6.50
N PRO A 223 -3.83 -22.24 7.51
CA PRO A 223 -4.19 -23.64 7.31
C PRO A 223 -5.62 -23.85 6.79
N SER A 224 -6.57 -23.00 7.14
CA SER A 224 -7.98 -23.13 6.75
C SER A 224 -8.34 -22.37 5.47
N GLU A 225 -7.75 -21.20 5.26
CA GLU A 225 -8.14 -20.27 4.18
C GLU A 225 -7.17 -20.27 2.99
N ALA A 226 -5.93 -20.68 3.20
CA ALA A 226 -4.89 -20.73 2.18
C ALA A 226 -4.04 -22.02 2.28
N PRO A 227 -4.66 -23.21 2.13
CA PRO A 227 -3.97 -24.48 2.28
C PRO A 227 -2.79 -24.65 1.31
N LEU A 228 -2.86 -24.04 0.12
CA LEU A 228 -1.75 -23.98 -0.84
C LEU A 228 -0.49 -23.32 -0.24
N LEU A 229 -0.64 -22.24 0.53
CA LEU A 229 0.49 -21.56 1.19
C LEU A 229 1.03 -22.35 2.39
N TRP A 230 0.20 -23.20 3.01
CA TRP A 230 0.59 -24.03 4.13
C TRP A 230 1.35 -25.28 3.70
N SER A 231 0.92 -25.91 2.60
CA SER A 231 1.46 -27.19 2.14
C SER A 231 2.73 -27.08 1.30
N GLY A 232 3.07 -25.88 0.80
CA GLY A 232 4.19 -25.65 -0.12
C GLY A 232 3.80 -25.91 -1.57
#